data_AF-A0A956K4N4-F1
#
_entry.id   AF-A0A956K4N4-F1
#
_cell.length_a   1.000
_cell.length_b   1.000
_cell.length_c   1.000
_cell.angle_alpha   90.00
_cell.angle_beta   90.00
_cell.angle_gamma   90.00
#
_symmetry.space_group_name_H-M   'P 1'
#
loop_
_entity.id
_entity.type
_entity.pdbx_description
1 polymer ?
#
loop_
_entity_poly.entity_id
_entity_poly.type
_entity_poly.pdbx_seq_one_letter_code
_entity_poly.pdbx_strand_id
1 'polypeptide(L)'
;VGDNAGSNGYFIGFGLDDAGKVTSFGAAISGKKQNAVAVRVLLDDLIAHYDKTIGNGSCMRTGTEDNSSHCSWEAPGKPRVEIMYLEMHDPISGSIHIDVNPPTP
;
A
#
# COMPACT_ATOMS: atom_id res chain seq x y z
N VAL A 1 15.52 6.85 2.51
CA VAL A 1 16.13 7.07 3.84
C VAL A 1 15.16 6.52 4.87
N GLY A 2 15.58 5.58 5.71
CA GLY A 2 14.75 4.98 6.75
C GLY A 2 15.44 3.79 7.41
N ASP A 3 15.90 4.00 8.65
CA ASP A 3 16.53 3.02 9.52
C ASP A 3 15.54 1.92 9.88
N ASN A 4 15.86 0.67 9.53
CA ASN A 4 14.93 -0.45 9.44
C ASN A 4 15.13 -1.51 10.54
N ALA A 5 15.72 -1.11 11.67
CA ALA A 5 15.94 -1.99 12.80
C ALA A 5 14.96 -1.68 13.95
N GLY A 6 13.67 -1.86 13.69
CA GLY A 6 12.72 -2.17 14.76
C GLY A 6 11.84 -1.05 15.35
N SER A 7 11.65 0.05 14.64
CA SER A 7 10.70 1.14 14.96
C SER A 7 9.49 1.17 14.01
N ASN A 8 8.50 2.03 14.28
CA ASN A 8 7.47 2.38 13.29
C ASN A 8 8.16 3.13 12.14
N GLY A 9 8.00 2.66 10.91
CA GLY A 9 8.69 3.20 9.75
C GLY A 9 7.72 3.76 8.72
N TYR A 10 8.11 4.86 8.07
CA TYR A 10 7.52 5.28 6.81
C TYR A 10 8.61 5.35 5.75
N PHE A 11 8.31 4.82 4.57
CA PHE A 11 9.13 4.87 3.39
C PHE A 11 8.32 5.46 2.25
N ILE A 12 8.95 6.35 1.49
CA ILE A 12 8.40 6.93 0.27
C ILE A 12 9.52 6.86 -0.79
N GLY A 13 9.19 6.37 -1.97
CA GLY A 13 10.11 6.20 -3.08
C GLY A 13 9.44 6.38 -4.43
N PHE A 14 10.26 6.58 -5.46
CA PHE A 14 9.83 6.66 -6.85
C PHE A 14 10.59 5.61 -7.66
N GLY A 15 9.87 4.82 -8.47
CA GLY A 15 10.45 4.02 -9.53
C GLY A 15 10.78 4.91 -10.73
N LEU A 16 11.97 4.73 -11.31
CA LEU A 16 12.42 5.46 -12.50
C LEU A 16 12.70 4.46 -13.63
N ASP A 17 12.43 4.83 -14.88
CA ASP A 17 12.96 4.11 -16.04
C ASP A 17 14.43 4.48 -16.32
N ASP A 18 15.01 3.84 -17.35
CA ASP A 18 16.40 4.07 -17.77
C ASP A 18 16.67 5.52 -18.24
N ALA A 19 15.61 6.27 -18.59
CA ALA A 19 15.68 7.68 -18.97
C ALA A 19 15.48 8.63 -17.77
N GLY A 20 15.29 8.10 -16.56
CA GLY A 20 15.04 8.87 -15.35
C GLY A 20 13.62 9.40 -15.20
N LYS A 21 12.67 8.93 -16.03
CA LYS A 21 11.26 9.30 -15.90
C LYS A 21 10.61 8.45 -14.81
N VAL A 22 9.77 9.09 -13.99
CA VAL A 22 9.00 8.41 -12.94
C VAL A 22 8.01 7.42 -13.57
N THR A 23 8.18 6.15 -13.23
CA THR A 23 7.33 5.02 -13.65
C THR A 23 6.45 4.49 -12.54
N SER A 24 6.80 4.71 -11.28
CA SER A 24 5.92 4.38 -10.16
C SER A 24 6.20 5.25 -8.94
N PHE A 25 5.22 5.33 -8.04
CA PHE A 25 5.38 5.87 -6.70
C PHE A 25 5.10 4.75 -5.70
N GLY A 26 6.04 4.54 -4.78
CA GLY A 26 5.96 3.52 -3.74
C GLY A 26 5.91 4.16 -2.36
N ALA A 27 4.97 3.77 -1.51
CA ALA A 27 5.00 4.10 -0.09
C ALA A 27 4.88 2.83 0.76
N ALA A 28 5.65 2.74 1.84
CA ALA A 28 5.49 1.67 2.82
C ALA A 28 5.37 2.23 4.23
N ILE A 29 4.38 1.76 4.98
CA ILE A 29 4.14 2.17 6.37
C ILE A 29 4.16 0.91 7.21
N SER A 30 5.01 0.85 8.24
CA SER A 30 5.12 -0.30 9.15
C SER A 30 4.89 0.10 10.60
N GLY A 31 4.13 -0.70 11.32
CA GLY A 31 3.82 -0.51 12.74
C GLY A 31 4.22 -1.70 13.61
N LYS A 32 4.62 -1.46 14.86
CA LYS A 32 4.79 -2.50 15.91
C LYS A 32 3.76 -2.37 17.05
N LYS A 33 3.56 -3.47 17.79
CA LYS A 33 2.74 -3.81 18.99
C LYS A 33 1.48 -2.99 19.30
N GLN A 34 1.51 -1.66 19.23
CA GLN A 34 0.38 -0.78 19.54
C GLN A 34 -0.25 -0.14 18.29
N ASN A 35 0.41 -0.21 17.12
CA ASN A 35 0.02 0.55 15.93
C ASN A 35 -0.59 -0.28 14.79
N ALA A 36 -0.75 -1.60 14.93
CA ALA A 36 -1.38 -2.41 13.89
C ALA A 36 -2.84 -1.97 13.61
N VAL A 37 -3.58 -1.58 14.66
CA VAL A 37 -4.93 -1.00 14.52
C VAL A 37 -4.89 0.34 13.78
N ALA A 38 -3.92 1.21 14.08
CA ALA A 38 -3.76 2.49 13.38
C ALA A 38 -3.38 2.30 11.91
N VAL A 39 -2.52 1.31 11.61
CA VAL A 39 -2.21 0.92 10.23
C VAL A 39 -3.47 0.40 9.53
N ARG A 40 -4.32 -0.38 10.20
CA ARG A 40 -5.57 -0.87 9.60
C ARG A 40 -6.58 0.24 9.33
N VAL A 41 -6.73 1.21 10.24
CA VAL A 41 -7.55 2.41 9.98
C VAL A 41 -7.02 3.17 8.77
N LEU A 42 -5.70 3.32 8.66
CA LEU A 42 -5.09 3.97 7.51
C LEU A 42 -5.32 3.19 6.21
N LEU A 43 -5.32 1.85 6.25
CA LEU A 43 -5.70 1.02 5.10
C LEU A 43 -7.14 1.33 4.65
N ASP A 44 -8.09 1.37 5.58
CA ASP A 44 -9.49 1.67 5.28
C ASP A 44 -9.65 3.07 4.65
N ASP A 45 -8.93 4.08 5.18
CA ASP A 45 -8.90 5.44 4.62
C ASP A 45 -8.32 5.47 3.19
N LEU A 46 -7.26 4.71 2.93
CA LEU A 46 -6.66 4.61 1.60
C LEU A 46 -7.61 3.94 0.60
N ILE A 47 -8.27 2.85 0.99
CA ILE A 47 -9.27 2.16 0.16
C ILE A 47 -10.39 3.15 -0.22
N ALA A 48 -10.95 3.84 0.78
CA ALA A 48 -12.02 4.82 0.55
C ALA A 48 -11.57 5.99 -0.35
N HIS A 49 -10.32 6.43 -0.22
CA HIS A 49 -9.74 7.46 -1.08
C HIS A 49 -9.67 7.01 -2.54
N TYR A 50 -9.17 5.80 -2.82
CA TYR A 50 -9.01 5.31 -4.18
C TYR A 50 -10.34 4.92 -4.83
N ASP A 51 -11.29 4.38 -4.05
CA ASP A 51 -12.67 4.16 -4.50
C ASP A 51 -13.31 5.45 -5.01
N LYS A 52 -13.07 6.57 -4.32
CA LYS A 52 -13.58 7.88 -4.71
C LYS A 52 -12.86 8.48 -5.93
N THR A 53 -11.54 8.27 -6.06
CA THR A 53 -10.72 8.99 -7.05
C THR A 53 -10.58 8.28 -8.39
N ILE A 54 -10.59 6.94 -8.38
CA ILE A 54 -10.43 6.09 -9.56
C ILE A 54 -11.76 5.42 -9.92
N GLY A 55 -12.51 4.97 -8.92
CA GLY A 55 -13.71 4.13 -9.05
C GLY A 55 -13.58 2.92 -8.14
N ASN A 56 -14.59 2.04 -8.06
CA ASN A 56 -14.55 0.89 -7.15
C ASN A 56 -13.37 -0.05 -7.47
N GLY A 57 -12.54 -0.30 -6.47
CA GLY A 57 -11.45 -1.27 -6.57
C GLY A 57 -11.88 -2.71 -6.29
N SER A 58 -10.91 -3.61 -6.36
CA SER A 58 -11.07 -5.01 -5.96
C SER A 58 -10.08 -5.36 -4.87
N CYS A 59 -10.57 -5.78 -3.70
CA CYS A 59 -9.75 -6.25 -2.59
C CYS A 59 -9.91 -7.76 -2.40
N MET A 60 -8.79 -8.46 -2.32
CA MET A 60 -8.74 -9.89 -2.04
C MET A 60 -7.84 -10.17 -0.83
N ARG A 61 -8.25 -11.11 0.01
CA ARG A 61 -7.40 -11.62 1.10
C ARG A 61 -6.30 -12.48 0.49
N THR A 62 -5.04 -12.20 0.84
CA THR A 62 -3.86 -12.95 0.37
C THR A 62 -3.27 -13.86 1.45
N GLY A 63 -3.56 -13.57 2.72
CA GLY A 63 -3.17 -14.40 3.86
C GLY A 63 -4.10 -15.57 4.12
N THR A 64 -3.56 -16.79 4.14
CA THR A 64 -4.31 -18.00 4.57
C THR A 64 -4.55 -17.98 6.09
N GLU A 65 -3.54 -17.58 6.85
CA GLU A 65 -3.49 -17.64 8.31
C GLU A 65 -3.41 -16.25 8.95
N ASP A 66 -3.33 -15.20 8.14
CA ASP A 66 -3.26 -13.81 8.58
C ASP A 66 -4.22 -12.91 7.79
N ASN A 67 -4.40 -11.66 8.21
CA ASN A 67 -5.34 -10.72 7.60
C ASN A 67 -4.74 -9.92 6.43
N SER A 68 -3.65 -10.41 5.82
CA SER A 68 -3.05 -9.75 4.65
C SER A 68 -4.03 -9.67 3.51
N SER A 69 -4.03 -8.52 2.83
CA SER A 69 -4.97 -8.18 1.76
C SER A 69 -4.26 -7.46 0.64
N HIS A 70 -4.72 -7.67 -0.58
CA HIS A 70 -4.26 -6.97 -1.77
C HIS A 70 -5.45 -6.30 -2.43
N CYS A 71 -5.38 -4.99 -2.60
CA CYS A 71 -6.39 -4.18 -3.26
C CYS A 71 -5.83 -3.55 -4.53
N SER A 72 -6.61 -3.56 -5.60
CA SER A 72 -6.22 -2.93 -6.87
C SER A 72 -7.33 -2.04 -7.44
N TRP A 73 -6.91 -0.95 -8.07
CA TRP A 73 -7.76 -0.01 -8.79
C TRP A 73 -7.20 0.23 -10.18
N GLU A 74 -8.05 0.08 -11.18
CA GLU A 74 -7.71 0.32 -12.57
C GLU A 74 -8.94 0.91 -13.28
N ALA A 75 -8.76 2.04 -13.93
CA ALA A 75 -9.79 2.68 -14.74
C ALA A 75 -9.16 3.45 -15.92
N PRO A 76 -9.85 3.56 -17.07
CA PRO A 76 -9.32 4.28 -18.23
C PRO A 76 -8.92 5.72 -17.91
N GLY A 77 -7.71 6.12 -18.33
CA GLY A 77 -7.19 7.48 -18.11
C GLY A 77 -6.86 7.83 -16.65
N LYS A 78 -6.88 6.85 -15.74
CA LYS A 78 -6.51 7.00 -14.34
C LYS A 78 -5.22 6.24 -14.03
N PRO A 79 -4.46 6.65 -12.99
CA PRO A 79 -3.36 5.85 -12.48
C PRO A 79 -3.84 4.46 -12.05
N ARG A 80 -3.03 3.43 -12.29
CA ARG A 80 -3.23 2.12 -11.67
C ARG A 80 -2.66 2.17 -10.26
N VAL A 81 -3.44 1.73 -9.27
CA VAL A 81 -3.04 1.72 -7.88
C VAL A 81 -3.15 0.31 -7.32
N GLU A 82 -2.12 -0.10 -6.60
CA GLU A 82 -2.08 -1.36 -5.85
C GLU A 82 -1.74 -1.07 -4.39
N ILE A 83 -2.48 -1.70 -3.48
CA ILE A 83 -2.21 -1.64 -2.05
C ILE A 83 -2.07 -3.06 -1.54
N MET A 84 -0.94 -3.38 -0.93
CA MET A 84 -0.72 -4.63 -0.21
C MET A 84 -0.61 -4.34 1.29
N TYR A 85 -1.59 -4.84 2.04
CA TYR A 85 -1.52 -4.91 3.49
C TYR A 85 -0.98 -6.28 3.90
N LEU A 86 0.05 -6.27 4.74
CA LEU A 86 0.59 -7.46 5.40
C LEU A 86 0.30 -7.35 6.89
N GLU A 87 -0.46 -8.30 7.44
CA GLU A 87 -0.63 -8.47 8.89
C GLU A 87 0.09 -9.76 9.24
N MET A 88 1.11 -9.77 10.09
CA MET A 88 1.75 -11.04 10.44
C MET A 88 0.85 -11.86 11.38
N HIS A 89 1.09 -13.17 11.42
CA HIS A 89 0.36 -14.13 12.25
C HIS A 89 0.34 -13.76 13.76
N ASP A 90 1.34 -12.99 14.19
CA ASP A 90 1.30 -12.23 15.43
C ASP A 90 0.75 -10.81 15.13
N PRO A 91 -0.45 -10.41 15.62
CA PRO A 91 -1.10 -9.11 15.33
C PRO A 91 -0.30 -7.88 15.80
N ILE A 92 0.93 -8.10 16.23
CA ILE A 92 1.91 -7.16 16.69
C ILE A 92 2.49 -6.32 15.54
N SER A 93 2.49 -6.77 14.30
CA SER A 93 3.06 -6.00 13.19
C SER A 93 2.22 -6.04 11.94
N GLY A 94 1.99 -4.86 11.38
CA GLY A 94 1.35 -4.69 10.08
C GLY A 94 2.15 -3.73 9.20
N SER A 95 2.12 -3.95 7.89
CA SER A 95 2.63 -2.99 6.91
C SER A 95 1.65 -2.77 5.76
N ILE A 96 1.61 -1.54 5.24
CA ILE A 96 0.93 -1.20 3.99
C ILE A 96 2.01 -0.87 2.98
N HIS A 97 1.94 -1.46 1.80
CA HIS A 97 2.71 -1.10 0.62
C HIS A 97 1.74 -0.53 -0.40
N ILE A 98 2.04 0.64 -0.95
CA ILE A 98 1.24 1.32 -1.96
C ILE A 98 2.13 1.45 -3.20
N ASP A 99 1.66 1.00 -4.35
CA ASP A 99 2.28 1.21 -5.65
C ASP A 99 1.30 1.99 -6.54
N VAL A 100 1.75 3.11 -7.10
CA VAL A 100 0.97 3.92 -8.04
C VAL A 100 1.73 4.01 -9.34
N ASN A 101 1.13 3.48 -10.40
CA ASN A 101 1.66 3.52 -11.75
C ASN A 101 0.92 4.60 -12.57
N PRO A 102 1.60 5.32 -13.46
CA PRO A 102 0.96 6.32 -14.31
C PRO A 102 -0.13 5.69 -15.19
N PRO A 103 -1.09 6.49 -15.68
CA PRO A 103 -2.12 5.98 -16.58
C PRO A 103 -1.49 5.32 -17.80
N THR A 104 -1.99 4.14 -18.17
CA THR A 104 -1.75 3.59 -19.51
C THR A 104 -2.37 4.54 -20.54
N PRO A 105 -1.64 4.93 -21.59
CA PRO A 105 -2.15 5.81 -22.66
C PRO A 105 -3.41 5.29 -23.34
#